data_AF-A0A191UDQ4-F1
#
_entry.id   AF-A0A191UDQ4-F1
#
_cell.length_a   1.000
_cell.length_b   1.000
_cell.length_c   1.000
_cell.angle_alpha   90.00
_cell.angle_beta   90.00
_cell.angle_gamma   90.00
#
_symmetry.space_group_name_H-M   'P 1'
#
loop_
_entity.id
_entity.type
_entity.pdbx_description
1 polymer ?
#
loop_
_entity_poly.entity_id
_entity_poly.type
_entity_poly.pdbx_seq_one_letter_code
_entity_poly.pdbx_strand_id
1 'polypeptide(L)'
;MSNHQALKQAYVATINQLSPRFTHAVTVTFKTRAYVLPKSYAKCTQNPNNVFVTAQKYQPESYKWTDKKVLGDWKWLNEEVAESTLDYFYAKLAFMAYGKDTKRTSTKAYSQPTMLTSIEGLISDKRIHAHLAIGNLPENIDIRNTIERAWWACDFAHHSIVIKPLSNTYGWLDYITKEANVGNVEALRIQSIKQPQIYLSDIGVENSL
;
A
#
# COMPACT_ATOMS: atom_id res chain seq x y z
N MET A 1 -2.59 -29.36 17.89
CA MET A 1 -1.84 -28.23 17.30
C MET A 1 -2.52 -26.94 17.76
N SER A 2 -1.79 -25.99 18.35
CA SER A 2 -2.41 -24.71 18.74
C SER A 2 -2.86 -23.94 17.49
N ASN A 3 -3.92 -23.13 17.58
CA ASN A 3 -4.44 -22.34 16.45
C ASN A 3 -3.33 -21.52 15.76
N HIS A 4 -2.33 -21.06 16.52
CA HIS A 4 -1.17 -20.33 16.00
C HIS A 4 -0.27 -21.17 15.06
N GLN A 5 -0.09 -22.46 15.33
CA GLN A 5 0.73 -23.34 14.47
C GLN A 5 0.04 -23.65 13.14
N ALA A 6 -1.28 -23.87 13.16
CA ALA A 6 -2.06 -24.12 11.95
C ALA A 6 -2.14 -22.86 11.05
N LEU A 7 -2.37 -21.70 11.67
CA LEU A 7 -2.26 -20.40 11.02
C LEU A 7 -0.88 -20.26 10.36
N LYS A 8 0.20 -20.45 11.12
CA LYS A 8 1.59 -20.35 10.64
C LYS A 8 1.87 -21.23 9.41
N GLN A 9 1.37 -22.46 9.38
CA GLN A 9 1.54 -23.34 8.21
C GLN A 9 0.78 -22.82 6.97
N ALA A 10 -0.45 -22.32 7.16
CA ALA A 10 -1.21 -21.68 6.08
C ALA A 10 -0.50 -20.40 5.56
N TYR A 11 0.14 -19.64 6.46
CA TYR A 11 0.97 -18.48 6.11
C TYR A 11 2.15 -18.89 5.21
N VAL A 12 2.92 -19.89 5.62
CA VAL A 12 4.08 -20.39 4.86
C VAL A 12 3.65 -20.95 3.50
N ALA A 13 2.54 -21.70 3.44
CA ALA A 13 2.02 -22.24 2.20
C ALA A 13 1.63 -21.14 1.19
N THR A 14 0.89 -20.13 1.64
CA THR A 14 0.46 -19.00 0.79
C THR A 14 1.65 -18.22 0.26
N ILE A 15 2.65 -17.95 1.11
CA ILE A 15 3.80 -17.18 0.67
C ILE A 15 4.72 -18.02 -0.22
N ASN A 16 4.86 -19.33 0.01
CA ASN A 16 5.59 -20.22 -0.89
C ASN A 16 4.97 -20.26 -2.30
N GLN A 17 3.64 -20.16 -2.41
CA GLN A 17 2.96 -20.07 -3.71
C GLN A 17 3.27 -18.76 -4.45
N LEU A 18 3.41 -17.65 -3.72
CA LEU A 18 3.63 -16.31 -4.30
C LEU A 18 5.11 -15.93 -4.43
N SER A 19 5.97 -16.63 -3.70
CA SER A 19 7.43 -16.49 -3.66
C SER A 19 8.07 -16.27 -5.05
N PRO A 20 7.76 -17.07 -6.09
CA PRO A 20 8.39 -16.90 -7.41
C PRO A 20 8.08 -15.55 -8.09
N ARG A 21 7.04 -14.83 -7.65
CA ARG A 21 6.59 -13.57 -8.26
C ARG A 21 7.24 -12.35 -7.63
N PHE A 22 7.82 -12.49 -6.44
CA PHE A 22 8.47 -11.39 -5.74
C PHE A 22 9.89 -11.18 -6.24
N THR A 23 10.22 -9.92 -6.54
CA THR A 23 11.52 -9.55 -7.11
C THR A 23 12.27 -8.56 -6.23
N HIS A 24 11.59 -7.85 -5.33
CA HIS A 24 12.18 -6.79 -4.50
C HIS A 24 11.72 -6.89 -3.05
N ALA A 25 12.69 -6.76 -2.15
CA ALA A 25 12.51 -6.53 -0.73
C ALA A 25 12.54 -5.03 -0.47
N VAL A 26 11.50 -4.49 0.17
CA VAL A 26 11.39 -3.06 0.48
C VAL A 26 11.10 -2.86 1.96
N THR A 27 11.84 -1.98 2.61
CA THR A 27 11.54 -1.50 3.96
C THR A 27 11.22 -0.03 3.89
N VAL A 28 10.00 0.35 4.32
CA VAL A 28 9.56 1.75 4.41
C VAL A 28 9.36 2.15 5.86
N THR A 29 9.75 3.37 6.21
CA THR A 29 9.55 3.92 7.55
C THR A 29 8.44 4.97 7.54
N PHE A 30 7.57 4.96 8.55
CA PHE A 30 6.50 5.95 8.67
C PHE A 30 6.96 7.17 9.48
N LYS A 31 6.37 8.34 9.17
CA LYS A 31 6.37 9.49 10.08
C LYS A 31 5.42 9.21 11.24
N THR A 32 5.75 9.68 12.45
CA THR A 32 4.86 9.55 13.62
C THR A 32 3.61 10.42 13.52
N ARG A 33 3.70 11.53 12.76
CA ARG A 33 2.57 12.41 12.43
C ARG A 33 2.79 13.07 11.08
N ALA A 34 1.70 13.41 10.41
CA ALA A 34 1.72 14.15 9.16
C ALA A 34 0.59 15.18 9.14
N TYR A 35 0.82 16.29 8.43
CA TYR A 35 -0.24 17.24 8.12
C TYR A 35 -0.99 16.76 6.89
N VAL A 36 -2.27 16.40 7.04
CA VAL A 36 -3.06 15.78 5.99
C VAL A 36 -4.00 16.81 5.39
N LEU A 37 -3.89 17.01 4.07
CA LEU A 37 -4.83 17.83 3.31
C LEU A 37 -5.99 16.95 2.83
N PRO A 38 -7.26 17.23 3.21
CA PRO A 38 -8.41 16.56 2.62
C PRO A 38 -8.45 16.75 1.09
N LYS A 39 -8.18 15.66 0.38
CA LYS A 39 -8.08 15.60 -1.10
C LYS A 39 -9.37 16.03 -1.82
N SER A 40 -10.51 16.04 -1.13
CA SER A 40 -11.80 16.50 -1.65
C SER A 40 -11.92 18.02 -1.83
N TYR A 41 -11.07 18.83 -1.17
CA TYR A 41 -11.17 20.30 -1.23
C TYR A 41 -10.31 20.95 -2.30
N ALA A 42 -9.37 20.22 -2.93
CA ALA A 42 -8.56 20.77 -4.01
C ALA A 42 -9.38 21.13 -5.28
N LYS A 43 -10.63 20.65 -5.40
CA LYS A 43 -11.57 21.02 -6.46
C LYS A 43 -12.63 22.06 -6.05
N CYS A 44 -12.63 22.51 -4.79
CA CYS A 44 -13.66 23.42 -4.28
C CYS A 44 -13.64 24.81 -4.91
N THR A 45 -12.50 25.23 -5.47
CA THR A 45 -12.35 26.54 -6.10
C THR A 45 -12.85 26.58 -7.56
N GLN A 46 -13.17 25.43 -8.16
CA GLN A 46 -13.51 25.35 -9.59
C GLN A 46 -14.87 24.72 -9.91
N ASN A 47 -15.60 24.19 -8.91
CA ASN A 47 -16.94 23.62 -9.12
C ASN A 47 -18.02 24.62 -8.67
N PRO A 48 -18.85 25.17 -9.58
CA PRO A 48 -19.91 26.11 -9.22
C PRO A 48 -21.06 25.50 -8.39
N ASN A 49 -21.17 24.17 -8.32
CA ASN A 49 -22.19 23.46 -7.53
C ASN A 49 -21.65 22.90 -6.21
N ASN A 50 -20.62 23.55 -5.67
CA ASN A 50 -19.98 23.13 -4.44
C ASN A 50 -20.90 23.34 -3.22
N VAL A 51 -20.87 22.40 -2.26
CA VAL A 51 -21.55 22.50 -0.97
C VAL A 51 -21.24 23.81 -0.24
N PHE A 52 -20.08 24.44 -0.48
CA PHE A 52 -19.78 25.80 0.01
C PHE A 52 -20.67 26.88 -0.58
N VAL A 53 -21.06 26.82 -1.86
CA VAL A 53 -21.99 27.80 -2.45
C VAL A 53 -23.36 27.67 -1.80
N THR A 54 -23.80 26.43 -1.53
CA THR A 54 -25.02 26.15 -0.78
C THR A 54 -24.92 26.64 0.66
N ALA A 55 -23.84 26.30 1.38
CA ALA A 55 -23.62 26.75 2.76
C ALA A 55 -23.49 28.28 2.85
N GLN A 56 -22.88 28.94 1.87
CA GLN A 56 -22.75 30.40 1.75
C GLN A 56 -24.11 31.08 1.52
N LYS A 57 -25.02 30.46 0.75
CA LYS A 57 -26.39 30.95 0.57
C LYS A 57 -27.16 30.97 1.89
N TYR A 58 -26.92 29.99 2.77
CA TYR A 58 -27.66 29.85 4.03
C TYR A 58 -26.94 30.44 5.25
N GLN A 59 -25.63 30.66 5.21
CA GLN A 59 -24.82 31.18 6.33
C GLN A 59 -23.67 32.12 5.86
N PRO A 60 -23.98 33.28 5.27
CA PRO A 60 -22.99 34.18 4.67
C PRO A 60 -22.05 34.86 5.68
N GLU A 61 -22.43 34.94 6.96
CA GLU A 61 -21.62 35.62 7.99
C GLU A 61 -20.48 34.76 8.54
N SER A 62 -20.58 33.43 8.41
CA SER A 62 -19.63 32.46 8.95
C SER A 62 -18.47 32.13 8.00
N TYR A 63 -18.59 32.41 6.71
CA TYR A 63 -17.63 31.99 5.67
C TYR A 63 -17.29 33.14 4.71
N LYS A 64 -16.20 33.86 4.96
CA LYS A 64 -15.70 34.96 4.10
C LYS A 64 -14.70 34.44 3.06
N TRP A 65 -14.82 34.90 1.81
CA TRP A 65 -13.94 34.53 0.67
C TRP A 65 -12.43 34.72 0.91
N THR A 66 -12.06 35.61 1.82
CA THR A 66 -10.66 35.95 2.14
C THR A 66 -9.99 34.97 3.09
N ASP A 67 -10.76 34.12 3.79
CA ASP A 67 -10.21 33.13 4.70
C ASP A 67 -9.70 31.93 3.91
N LYS A 68 -8.46 32.05 3.41
CA LYS A 68 -7.68 30.90 2.92
C LYS A 68 -7.26 30.01 4.11
N LYS A 69 -8.22 29.47 4.86
CA LYS A 69 -7.92 28.41 5.82
C LYS A 69 -7.57 27.17 5.00
N VAL A 70 -6.29 26.79 5.04
CA VAL A 70 -5.84 25.50 4.54
C VAL A 70 -6.59 24.45 5.37
N LEU A 71 -7.60 23.84 4.76
CA LEU A 71 -8.31 22.72 5.35
C LEU A 71 -7.29 21.60 5.37
N GLY A 72 -6.80 21.28 6.57
CA GLY A 72 -5.85 20.22 6.83
C GLY A 72 -5.60 20.14 8.33
N ASP A 73 -5.37 18.94 8.82
CA ASP A 73 -5.18 18.64 10.23
C ASP A 73 -3.92 17.81 10.44
N TRP A 74 -3.32 17.95 11.62
CA TRP A 74 -2.26 17.04 12.04
C TRP A 74 -2.88 15.72 12.45
N LYS A 75 -2.51 14.66 11.75
CA LYS A 75 -2.89 13.29 12.10
C LYS A 75 -1.71 12.55 12.68
N TRP A 76 -1.99 11.73 13.69
CA TRP A 76 -1.03 10.82 14.29
C TRP A 76 -1.08 9.47 13.61
N LEU A 77 0.07 8.81 13.54
CA LEU A 77 0.17 7.47 13.01
C LEU A 77 -0.49 6.51 14.01
N ASN A 78 -1.44 5.74 13.52
CA ASN A 78 -1.98 4.55 14.17
C ASN A 78 -2.02 3.43 13.12
N GLU A 79 -2.48 2.25 13.53
CA GLU A 79 -2.56 1.06 12.68
C GLU A 79 -3.41 1.30 11.42
N GLU A 80 -4.63 1.83 11.58
CA GLU A 80 -5.54 2.15 10.48
C GLU A 80 -4.91 3.13 9.46
N VAL A 81 -4.21 4.15 9.96
CA VAL A 81 -3.50 5.14 9.13
C VAL A 81 -2.32 4.49 8.42
N ALA A 82 -1.59 3.58 9.07
CA ALA A 82 -0.50 2.85 8.44
C ALA A 82 -1.00 1.97 7.29
N GLU A 83 -2.11 1.25 7.51
CA GLU A 83 -2.76 0.40 6.49
C GLU A 83 -3.27 1.24 5.32
N SER A 84 -4.02 2.32 5.60
CA SER A 84 -4.50 3.24 4.57
C SER A 84 -3.36 3.89 3.78
N THR A 85 -2.25 4.19 4.44
CA THR A 85 -1.02 4.71 3.80
C THR A 85 -0.43 3.69 2.85
N LEU A 86 -0.36 2.41 3.24
CA LEU A 86 0.14 1.34 2.38
C LEU A 86 -0.81 1.01 1.23
N ASP A 87 -2.12 1.15 1.44
CA ASP A 87 -3.11 1.04 0.38
C ASP A 87 -2.94 2.11 -0.69
N TYR A 88 -2.74 3.36 -0.26
CA TYR A 88 -2.46 4.46 -1.17
C TYR A 88 -1.10 4.32 -1.85
N PHE A 89 -0.07 3.88 -1.13
CA PHE A 89 1.23 3.53 -1.70
C PHE A 89 1.08 2.50 -2.81
N TYR A 90 0.35 1.40 -2.56
CA TYR A 90 0.09 0.38 -3.57
C TYR A 90 -0.60 0.94 -4.81
N ALA A 91 -1.67 1.72 -4.63
CA ALA A 91 -2.40 2.32 -5.75
C ALA A 91 -1.50 3.27 -6.56
N LYS A 92 -0.59 4.00 -5.90
CA LYS A 92 0.40 4.85 -6.56
C LYS A 92 1.45 4.06 -7.29
N LEU A 93 1.99 3.01 -6.67
CA LEU A 93 2.95 2.10 -7.30
C LEU A 93 2.36 1.47 -8.56
N ALA A 94 1.14 0.92 -8.47
CA ALA A 94 0.45 0.35 -9.62
C ALA A 94 0.29 1.37 -10.75
N PHE A 95 -0.19 2.58 -10.44
CA PHE A 95 -0.38 3.61 -11.46
C PHE A 95 0.94 4.12 -12.04
N MET A 96 2.02 4.21 -11.26
CA MET A 96 3.33 4.61 -11.76
C MET A 96 3.98 3.52 -12.63
N ALA A 97 3.77 2.24 -12.31
CA ALA A 97 4.31 1.12 -13.07
C ALA A 97 3.53 0.84 -14.36
N TYR A 98 2.19 0.87 -14.32
CA TYR A 98 1.32 0.44 -15.42
C TYR A 98 0.48 1.56 -16.04
N GLY A 99 0.53 2.77 -15.50
CA GLY A 99 -0.20 3.91 -16.03
C GLY A 99 -1.72 3.70 -16.06
N LYS A 100 -2.33 4.00 -17.22
CA LYS A 100 -3.79 3.94 -17.41
C LYS A 100 -4.33 2.50 -17.43
N ASP A 101 -3.47 1.49 -17.61
CA ASP A 101 -3.91 0.10 -17.69
C ASP A 101 -4.40 -0.43 -16.35
N THR A 102 -4.02 0.21 -15.24
CA THR A 102 -4.62 -0.02 -13.91
C THR A 102 -6.11 0.31 -13.82
N LYS A 103 -6.66 1.09 -14.77
CA LYS A 103 -8.04 1.59 -14.75
C LYS A 103 -8.94 1.00 -15.83
N ARG A 104 -8.35 0.47 -16.90
CA ARG A 104 -9.10 -0.07 -18.05
C ARG A 104 -9.64 -1.46 -17.70
N THR A 105 -10.91 -1.70 -18.00
CA THR A 105 -11.56 -2.99 -17.68
C THR A 105 -10.84 -4.20 -18.26
N SER A 106 -10.26 -4.08 -19.46
CA SER A 106 -9.56 -5.15 -20.16
C SER A 106 -8.18 -5.48 -19.61
N THR A 107 -7.53 -4.54 -18.90
CA THR A 107 -6.12 -4.67 -18.51
C THR A 107 -5.89 -4.60 -17.01
N LYS A 108 -6.85 -4.05 -16.25
CA LYS A 108 -6.73 -3.82 -14.80
C LYS A 108 -6.48 -5.09 -14.00
N ALA A 109 -6.90 -6.25 -14.51
CA ALA A 109 -6.76 -7.54 -13.86
C ALA A 109 -5.29 -7.94 -13.69
N TYR A 110 -4.45 -7.71 -14.70
CA TYR A 110 -3.02 -8.10 -14.70
C TYR A 110 -2.06 -6.92 -14.53
N SER A 111 -2.54 -5.69 -14.67
CA SER A 111 -1.74 -4.45 -14.51
C SER A 111 -1.63 -4.03 -13.04
N GLN A 112 -1.17 -4.95 -12.17
CA GLN A 112 -1.13 -4.76 -10.72
C GLN A 112 0.14 -5.36 -10.13
N PRO A 113 0.88 -4.65 -9.27
CA PRO A 113 1.97 -5.23 -8.51
C PRO A 113 1.46 -6.38 -7.62
N THR A 114 2.32 -7.37 -7.40
CA THR A 114 2.17 -8.30 -6.26
C THR A 114 2.81 -7.63 -5.05
N MET A 115 2.10 -7.52 -3.93
CA MET A 115 2.63 -6.92 -2.70
C MET A 115 2.21 -7.74 -1.48
N LEU A 116 3.20 -8.18 -0.69
CA LEU A 116 3.02 -8.73 0.64
C LEU A 116 3.58 -7.75 1.67
N THR A 117 2.86 -7.56 2.77
CA THR A 117 3.18 -6.55 3.79
C THR A 117 3.27 -7.17 5.18
N SER A 118 4.28 -6.74 5.94
CA SER A 118 4.35 -6.89 7.40
C SER A 118 4.57 -5.51 8.02
N ILE A 119 3.78 -5.16 9.04
CA ILE A 119 3.92 -3.89 9.77
C ILE A 119 4.50 -4.19 11.15
N GLU A 120 5.58 -3.49 11.49
CA GLU A 120 6.28 -3.66 12.76
C GLU A 120 6.31 -2.36 13.56
N GLY A 121 6.41 -2.49 14.88
CA GLY A 121 6.61 -1.37 15.79
C GLY A 121 5.33 -0.73 16.34
N LEU A 122 4.14 -1.31 16.10
CA LEU A 122 2.87 -0.77 16.62
C LEU A 122 2.75 -0.84 18.16
N ILE A 123 3.38 -1.83 18.79
CA ILE A 123 3.28 -2.13 20.24
C ILE A 123 4.64 -1.97 20.95
N SER A 124 5.66 -1.44 20.25
CA SER A 124 7.01 -1.29 20.81
C SER A 124 7.46 0.18 20.87
N ASP A 125 8.54 0.45 21.59
CA ASP A 125 9.28 1.71 21.58
C ASP A 125 9.96 2.00 20.23
N LYS A 126 10.01 1.01 19.33
CA LYS A 126 10.57 1.15 17.98
C LYS A 126 9.67 2.00 17.09
N ARG A 127 10.31 2.69 16.16
CA ARG A 127 9.63 3.42 15.09
C ARG A 127 8.84 2.47 14.20
N ILE A 128 7.59 2.81 13.91
CA ILE A 128 6.74 2.03 13.02
C ILE A 128 7.33 2.02 11.60
N HIS A 129 7.44 0.82 11.04
CA HIS A 129 7.95 0.55 9.70
C HIS A 129 7.23 -0.65 9.09
N ALA A 130 7.31 -0.78 7.76
CA ALA A 130 6.76 -1.93 7.07
C ALA A 130 7.83 -2.61 6.20
N HIS A 131 7.82 -3.93 6.22
CA HIS A 131 8.56 -4.79 5.32
C HIS A 131 7.62 -5.29 4.23
N LEU A 132 8.03 -5.11 2.98
CA LEU A 132 7.25 -5.42 1.79
C LEU A 132 8.05 -6.34 0.88
N ALA A 133 7.39 -7.35 0.31
CA ALA A 133 7.87 -7.94 -0.94
C ALA A 133 7.02 -7.42 -2.06
N ILE A 134 7.70 -6.95 -3.10
CA ILE A 134 7.09 -6.40 -4.28
C ILE A 134 7.53 -7.22 -5.47
N GLY A 135 6.57 -7.52 -6.33
CA GLY A 135 6.71 -8.39 -7.49
C GLY A 135 5.74 -7.98 -8.58
N ASN A 136 5.79 -8.69 -9.72
CA ASN A 136 5.01 -8.34 -10.91
C ASN A 136 5.11 -6.83 -11.22
N LEU A 137 6.32 -6.36 -11.52
CA LEU A 137 6.56 -5.02 -12.03
C LEU A 137 7.12 -5.16 -13.46
N PRO A 138 6.85 -4.23 -14.38
CA PRO A 138 7.41 -4.29 -15.72
C PRO A 138 8.94 -4.27 -15.70
N GLU A 139 9.58 -5.03 -16.58
CA GLU A 139 11.05 -5.12 -16.65
C GLU A 139 11.70 -3.83 -17.17
N ASN A 140 10.94 -3.02 -17.90
CA ASN A 140 11.41 -1.82 -18.59
C ASN A 140 11.22 -0.52 -17.79
N ILE A 141 10.91 -0.60 -16.50
CA ILE A 141 10.80 0.58 -15.63
C ILE A 141 12.00 0.68 -14.67
N ASP A 142 12.32 1.91 -14.27
CA ASP A 142 13.20 2.13 -13.12
C ASP A 142 12.44 1.78 -11.84
N ILE A 143 12.58 0.53 -11.41
CA ILE A 143 11.84 -0.04 -10.27
C ILE A 143 12.13 0.75 -8.99
N ARG A 144 13.40 1.11 -8.75
CA ARG A 144 13.81 1.81 -7.54
C ARG A 144 13.12 3.17 -7.46
N ASN A 145 13.28 3.99 -8.48
CA ASN A 145 12.70 5.32 -8.54
C ASN A 145 11.16 5.26 -8.51
N THR A 146 10.56 4.26 -9.15
CA THR A 146 9.11 4.05 -9.14
C THR A 146 8.59 3.79 -7.72
N ILE A 147 9.25 2.90 -6.97
CA ILE A 147 8.90 2.60 -5.58
C ILE A 147 9.12 3.82 -4.68
N GLU A 148 10.26 4.50 -4.80
CA GLU A 148 10.58 5.69 -4.00
C GLU A 148 9.56 6.82 -4.22
N ARG A 149 9.24 7.12 -5.48
CA ARG A 149 8.23 8.14 -5.83
C ARG A 149 6.83 7.76 -5.37
N ALA A 150 6.45 6.48 -5.47
CA ALA A 150 5.17 6.01 -4.97
C ALA A 150 5.09 6.18 -3.45
N TRP A 151 6.16 5.89 -2.72
CA TRP A 151 6.22 6.06 -1.27
C TRP A 151 6.16 7.53 -0.89
N TRP A 152 7.00 8.39 -1.46
CA TRP A 152 7.05 9.81 -1.12
C TRP A 152 5.77 10.59 -1.46
N ALA A 153 4.89 10.02 -2.28
CA ALA A 153 3.56 10.59 -2.52
C ALA A 153 2.59 10.42 -1.33
N CYS A 154 2.93 9.59 -0.35
CA CYS A 154 2.11 9.32 0.84
C CYS A 154 2.37 10.36 1.94
N ASP A 155 1.30 10.80 2.62
CA ASP A 155 1.39 11.85 3.66
C ASP A 155 2.31 11.42 4.82
N PHE A 156 2.20 10.16 5.23
CA PHE A 156 2.98 9.55 6.31
C PHE A 156 4.34 8.98 5.88
N ALA A 157 4.78 9.20 4.64
CA ALA A 157 6.06 8.69 4.18
C ALA A 157 7.25 9.39 4.84
N HIS A 158 8.12 8.64 5.50
CA HIS A 158 9.45 9.09 5.88
C HIS A 158 10.42 8.90 4.70
N HIS A 159 11.49 9.69 4.67
CA HIS A 159 12.51 9.63 3.61
C HIS A 159 13.33 8.33 3.63
N SER A 160 13.37 7.65 4.78
CA SER A 160 14.08 6.37 4.92
C SER A 160 13.33 5.25 4.21
N ILE A 161 13.90 4.78 3.12
CA ILE A 161 13.45 3.62 2.35
C ILE A 161 14.67 2.78 1.96
N VAL A 162 14.54 1.47 2.09
CA VAL A 162 15.57 0.51 1.68
C VAL A 162 14.94 -0.41 0.65
N ILE A 163 15.53 -0.49 -0.56
CA ILE A 163 15.07 -1.35 -1.64
C ILE A 163 16.22 -2.25 -2.04
N LYS A 164 15.99 -3.56 -2.05
CA LYS A 164 16.98 -4.58 -2.43
C LYS A 164 16.36 -5.57 -3.40
N PRO A 165 17.09 -5.99 -4.46
CA PRO A 165 16.70 -7.16 -5.22
C PRO A 165 16.57 -8.37 -4.29
N LEU A 166 15.57 -9.18 -4.56
CA LEU A 166 15.26 -10.36 -3.75
C LEU A 166 15.87 -11.56 -4.47
N SER A 167 17.12 -11.90 -4.09
CA SER A 167 17.92 -12.97 -4.71
C SER A 167 17.73 -14.34 -4.06
N ASN A 168 17.23 -14.38 -2.83
CA ASN A 168 16.87 -15.60 -2.12
C ASN A 168 15.50 -15.39 -1.47
N THR A 169 14.45 -15.87 -2.12
CA THR A 169 13.09 -15.67 -1.65
C THR A 169 12.80 -16.34 -0.32
N TYR A 170 13.44 -17.47 -0.03
CA TYR A 170 13.30 -18.14 1.26
C TYR A 170 13.95 -17.34 2.40
N GLY A 171 15.13 -16.78 2.18
CA GLY A 171 15.78 -15.92 3.19
C GLY A 171 14.98 -14.65 3.49
N TRP A 172 14.30 -14.09 2.48
CA TRP A 172 13.40 -12.96 2.68
C TRP A 172 12.06 -13.37 3.32
N LEU A 173 11.54 -14.55 2.98
CA LEU A 173 10.36 -15.13 3.62
C LEU A 173 10.58 -15.31 5.12
N ASP A 174 11.71 -15.87 5.52
CA ASP A 174 12.09 -16.02 6.93
C ASP A 174 12.22 -14.66 7.62
N TYR A 175 12.71 -13.65 6.89
CA TYR A 175 12.83 -12.28 7.40
C TYR A 175 11.46 -11.63 7.64
N ILE A 176 10.53 -11.65 6.66
CA ILE A 176 9.23 -11.03 6.83
C ILE A 176 8.34 -11.80 7.81
N THR A 177 8.49 -13.12 7.91
CA THR A 177 7.75 -13.97 8.86
C THR A 177 8.39 -14.04 10.24
N LYS A 178 9.52 -13.36 10.47
CA LYS A 178 10.24 -13.40 11.75
C LYS A 178 9.34 -13.07 12.94
N GLU A 179 8.51 -12.04 12.82
CA GLU A 179 7.59 -11.62 13.89
C GLU A 179 6.51 -12.68 14.14
N ALA A 180 5.99 -13.31 13.07
CA ALA A 180 5.09 -14.46 13.19
C ALA A 180 5.79 -15.69 13.80
N ASN A 181 7.10 -15.85 13.57
CA ASN A 181 7.91 -16.92 14.16
C ASN A 181 8.12 -16.76 15.67
N VAL A 182 8.07 -15.53 16.19
CA VAL A 182 8.19 -15.23 17.64
C VAL A 182 6.84 -14.99 18.34
N GLY A 183 5.72 -15.30 17.67
CA GLY A 183 4.37 -15.28 18.24
C GLY A 183 3.55 -14.02 17.94
N ASN A 184 4.13 -13.03 17.26
CA ASN A 184 3.42 -11.84 16.79
C ASN A 184 2.84 -12.10 15.38
N VAL A 185 1.82 -12.96 15.34
CA VAL A 185 1.17 -13.37 14.08
C VAL A 185 0.43 -12.21 13.42
N GLU A 186 0.01 -11.20 14.19
CA GLU A 186 -0.72 -10.03 13.69
C GLU A 186 0.15 -9.12 12.81
N ALA A 187 1.47 -9.07 13.05
CA ALA A 187 2.39 -8.27 12.24
C ALA A 187 2.32 -8.64 10.74
N LEU A 188 2.03 -9.90 10.42
CA LEU A 188 2.01 -10.41 9.05
C LEU A 188 0.59 -10.37 8.46
N ARG A 189 0.34 -9.36 7.64
CA ARG A 189 -0.99 -9.03 7.12
C ARG A 189 -1.33 -9.83 5.86
N ILE A 190 -1.53 -11.15 5.95
CA ILE A 190 -1.89 -11.96 4.75
C ILE A 190 -3.16 -11.49 4.05
N GLN A 191 -4.15 -11.00 4.79
CA GLN A 191 -5.37 -10.46 4.19
C GLN A 191 -5.08 -9.20 3.33
N SER A 192 -3.92 -8.56 3.54
CA SER A 192 -3.44 -7.44 2.74
C SER A 192 -2.59 -7.85 1.54
N ILE A 193 -2.44 -9.16 1.24
CA ILE A 193 -1.76 -9.60 0.01
C ILE A 193 -2.54 -9.04 -1.17
N LYS A 194 -1.87 -8.18 -1.93
CA LYS A 194 -2.40 -7.64 -3.17
C LYS A 194 -1.76 -8.37 -4.33
N GLN A 195 -2.59 -8.94 -5.19
CA GLN A 195 -2.14 -9.73 -6.33
C GLN A 195 -2.99 -9.42 -7.57
N PRO A 196 -2.40 -9.47 -8.78
CA PRO A 196 -3.17 -9.46 -10.01
C PRO A 196 -4.13 -10.66 -10.05
N GLN A 197 -5.28 -10.49 -10.71
CA GLN A 197 -6.15 -11.61 -11.05
C GLN A 197 -5.47 -12.44 -12.14
N ILE A 198 -5.24 -13.72 -11.86
CA ILE A 198 -4.77 -14.71 -12.85
C ILE A 198 -6.03 -15.33 -13.46
N TYR A 199 -6.18 -15.30 -14.78
CA TYR A 199 -7.22 -16.09 -15.44
C TYR A 199 -6.76 -17.56 -15.53
N LEU A 200 -7.69 -18.51 -15.37
CA LEU A 200 -7.41 -19.95 -15.46
C LEU A 200 -6.72 -20.36 -16.78
N SER A 201 -6.83 -19.55 -17.84
CA SER A 201 -6.13 -19.73 -19.11
C SER A 201 -4.61 -19.65 -18.99
N ASP A 202 -4.08 -18.94 -18.00
CA ASP A 202 -2.63 -18.79 -17.79
C ASP A 202 -2.04 -19.96 -16.98
N ILE A 203 -2.88 -20.88 -16.49
CA ILE A 203 -2.49 -22.06 -15.71
C ILE A 203 -2.40 -23.31 -16.60
N GLY A 204 -2.43 -23.16 -17.93
CA GLY A 204 -2.26 -24.30 -18.84
C GLY A 204 -3.32 -25.39 -18.64
N VAL A 205 -4.56 -25.01 -18.32
CA VAL A 205 -5.67 -25.95 -18.47
C VAL A 205 -6.01 -25.96 -19.95
N GLU A 206 -5.39 -26.89 -20.68
CA GLU A 206 -5.90 -27.30 -21.98
C GLU A 206 -7.40 -27.53 -21.83
N ASN A 207 -8.18 -26.84 -22.65
CA ASN A 207 -9.60 -27.12 -22.80
C ASN A 207 -9.73 -28.55 -23.33
N SER A 208 -9.82 -29.53 -22.44
CA SER A 208 -10.39 -30.83 -22.77
C SER A 208 -11.89 -30.62 -22.88
N LEU A 209 -12.35 -30.63 -24.14
CA LEU A 209 -13.75 -30.75 -24.58
C LEU A 209 -14.50 -31.85 -23.82
#